data_AF-A0A075IXK3-F1
#
_entry.id   AF-A0A075IXK3-F1
#
_cell.length_a   1.000
_cell.length_b   1.000
_cell.length_c   1.000
_cell.angle_alpha   90.00
_cell.angle_beta   90.00
_cell.angle_gamma   90.00
#
_symmetry.space_group_name_H-M   'P 1'
#
loop_
_entity.id
_entity.type
_entity.pdbx_description
1 polymer ?
#
loop_
_entity_poly.entity_id
_entity_poly.type
_entity_poly.pdbx_seq_one_letter_code
_entity_poly.pdbx_strand_id
1 'polypeptide(L)'
;MAIPFGRGCGSSAGWGTAPPQMRIRSACPPSNPTMSTSGRASPEGNGPRRSWRRSMPLSTESIRSRYSRRHVIARHRLAATFLCVFALSAAVSPAKAVRAEASGPTPEAFFGFRMGADDHLADWDGMVRYFTELDRVSDRMTVEPVGQTTGKRPYLLATLSSPETIASLAQVRARHRRLADPRTTPEAEALTLARDGKVVVLIGAGVHSTEIGSTQAMNELAWTLALDRSPTVERILRHVVVLLVPCENPDGLQQIVDWYRSNRGTPYEDSPPPELYHQYAGHDNNRDAYMNTQVETANLTRIMYRDWLPEVYLDLHQMGPARARIFLPPYRSPSNPNID
;
A
#
# COMPACT_ATOMS: atom_id res chain seq x y z
N MET A 1 16.18 -52.28 -74.43
CA MET A 1 17.29 -51.32 -74.62
C MET A 1 16.83 -50.00 -74.01
N ALA A 2 17.17 -49.55 -72.80
CA ALA A 2 18.08 -50.01 -71.76
C ALA A 2 17.43 -49.86 -70.35
N ILE A 3 18.02 -50.57 -69.39
CA ILE A 3 17.76 -50.88 -67.97
C ILE A 3 18.73 -49.98 -67.12
N PRO A 4 18.71 -49.78 -65.77
CA PRO A 4 17.70 -49.86 -64.67
C PRO A 4 17.99 -49.03 -63.34
N PHE A 5 17.26 -49.39 -62.26
CA PHE A 5 17.55 -49.43 -60.80
C PHE A 5 17.67 -48.10 -60.01
N GLY A 6 17.24 -47.96 -58.75
CA GLY A 6 16.85 -48.94 -57.72
C GLY A 6 16.29 -48.28 -56.45
N ARG A 7 15.86 -49.14 -55.51
CA ARG A 7 15.13 -48.88 -54.25
C ARG A 7 16.01 -48.29 -53.14
N GLY A 8 15.43 -47.54 -52.21
CA GLY A 8 16.06 -47.14 -50.94
C GLY A 8 15.27 -47.58 -49.69
N CYS A 9 15.90 -48.41 -48.84
CA CYS A 9 15.75 -48.44 -47.37
C CYS A 9 16.66 -47.34 -46.79
N GLY A 10 16.49 -46.67 -45.64
CA GLY A 10 15.91 -47.02 -44.35
C GLY A 10 17.06 -47.11 -43.30
N SER A 11 17.17 -46.18 -42.35
CA SER A 11 17.74 -46.38 -40.99
C SER A 11 17.83 -45.10 -40.14
N SER A 12 17.61 -45.30 -38.84
CA SER A 12 17.54 -44.39 -37.68
C SER A 12 18.88 -44.14 -36.92
N ALA A 13 18.80 -43.28 -35.87
CA ALA A 13 19.74 -42.97 -34.76
C ALA A 13 20.45 -41.59 -34.91
N GLY A 14 20.67 -40.73 -33.90
CA GLY A 14 20.53 -40.71 -32.44
C GLY A 14 21.58 -39.71 -31.87
N TRP A 15 21.33 -39.10 -30.69
CA TRP A 15 22.23 -38.21 -29.88
C TRP A 15 22.49 -36.81 -30.47
N GLY A 16 22.55 -35.66 -29.79
CA GLY A 16 22.83 -35.29 -28.40
C GLY A 16 23.75 -34.04 -28.44
N THR A 17 23.63 -33.14 -27.45
CA THR A 17 24.54 -32.02 -27.09
C THR A 17 24.30 -30.59 -27.66
N ALA A 18 24.49 -29.62 -26.74
CA ALA A 18 24.17 -28.20 -26.80
C ALA A 18 25.13 -27.34 -27.66
N PRO A 19 24.75 -26.11 -28.06
CA PRO A 19 25.67 -25.15 -28.68
C PRO A 19 26.39 -24.26 -27.64
N PRO A 20 27.55 -23.66 -28.01
CA PRO A 20 28.64 -23.34 -27.10
C PRO A 20 28.60 -21.94 -26.46
N GLN A 21 29.29 -21.85 -25.32
CA GLN A 21 29.64 -20.63 -24.61
C GLN A 21 30.58 -19.74 -25.44
N MET A 22 30.22 -18.47 -25.62
CA MET A 22 31.12 -17.45 -26.14
C MET A 22 31.88 -16.80 -24.98
N ARG A 23 33.18 -17.07 -24.88
CA ARG A 23 34.14 -16.33 -24.05
C ARG A 23 34.65 -15.12 -24.84
N ILE A 24 34.61 -13.94 -24.25
CA ILE A 24 35.42 -12.80 -24.68
C ILE A 24 36.20 -12.29 -23.47
N ARG A 25 37.54 -12.26 -23.60
CA ARG A 25 38.48 -11.66 -22.65
C ARG A 25 38.90 -10.27 -23.14
N SER A 26 38.86 -9.33 -22.20
CA SER A 26 39.77 -8.18 -21.95
C SER A 26 40.27 -7.27 -23.09
N ALA A 27 40.02 -5.96 -22.96
CA ALA A 27 41.05 -4.90 -22.93
C ALA A 27 40.46 -3.53 -22.53
N CYS A 28 41.12 -2.85 -21.59
CA CYS A 28 40.99 -1.42 -21.22
C CYS A 28 42.11 -0.64 -21.99
N PRO A 29 42.09 0.71 -22.13
CA PRO A 29 42.43 1.64 -21.03
C PRO A 29 41.72 3.04 -21.12
N PRO A 30 42.00 4.01 -20.21
CA PRO A 30 41.06 5.08 -19.82
C PRO A 30 41.37 6.46 -20.43
N SER A 31 40.44 7.41 -20.26
CA SER A 31 40.71 8.85 -20.39
C SER A 31 40.01 9.67 -19.30
N ASN A 32 40.83 10.27 -18.43
CA ASN A 32 40.51 11.50 -17.69
C ASN A 32 40.76 12.71 -18.61
N PRO A 33 40.16 13.87 -18.31
CA PRO A 33 41.04 14.97 -17.95
C PRO A 33 40.60 15.76 -16.72
N THR A 34 41.63 16.25 -16.04
CA THR A 34 41.67 17.17 -14.90
C THR A 34 41.38 18.63 -15.28
N MET A 35 40.79 19.34 -14.30
CA MET A 35 40.97 20.75 -13.89
C MET A 35 41.13 21.87 -14.94
N SER A 36 40.32 22.92 -14.76
CA SER A 36 40.78 24.31 -14.93
C SER A 36 40.07 25.23 -13.94
N THR A 37 40.91 25.95 -13.18
CA THR A 37 40.60 27.01 -12.22
C THR A 37 40.56 28.37 -12.89
N SER A 38 39.62 29.23 -12.48
CA SER A 38 39.71 30.71 -12.40
C SER A 38 38.28 31.22 -12.22
N GLY A 39 37.95 32.30 -11.54
CA GLY A 39 38.68 33.37 -10.90
C GLY A 39 37.61 34.37 -10.42
N ARG A 40 37.93 35.11 -9.37
CA ARG A 40 37.08 36.13 -8.70
C ARG A 40 36.46 37.13 -9.67
N ALA A 41 35.26 37.62 -9.33
CA ALA A 41 35.04 39.05 -9.02
C ALA A 41 33.60 39.28 -8.53
N SER A 42 33.47 39.83 -7.31
CA SER A 42 32.35 40.71 -6.95
C SER A 42 32.64 42.12 -7.50
N PRO A 43 31.63 42.99 -7.62
CA PRO A 43 31.44 43.96 -6.54
C PRO A 43 29.99 44.33 -6.22
N GLU A 44 29.82 44.65 -4.93
CA GLU A 44 29.08 45.76 -4.32
C GLU A 44 27.89 46.44 -5.05
N GLY A 45 26.82 46.69 -4.28
CA GLY A 45 25.75 47.60 -4.69
C GLY A 45 24.63 47.77 -3.66
N ASN A 46 24.88 48.63 -2.67
CA ASN A 46 24.00 49.10 -1.58
C ASN A 46 22.71 49.80 -2.07
N GLY A 47 21.58 49.67 -1.34
CA GLY A 47 20.48 50.66 -1.37
C GLY A 47 19.12 50.17 -0.84
N PRO A 48 18.33 51.00 -0.11
CA PRO A 48 17.73 50.55 1.15
C PRO A 48 16.21 50.27 1.15
N ARG A 49 15.82 49.43 2.12
CA ARG A 49 14.44 49.14 2.55
C ARG A 49 13.83 50.36 3.28
N ARG A 50 12.62 50.76 2.89
CA ARG A 50 11.76 51.69 3.66
C ARG A 50 10.68 50.90 4.42
N SER A 51 10.78 50.95 5.74
CA SER A 51 9.77 50.51 6.70
C SER A 51 8.70 51.58 6.90
N TRP A 52 7.43 51.20 6.84
CA TRP A 52 6.33 51.99 7.39
C TRP A 52 5.81 51.29 8.65
N ARG A 53 6.17 51.82 9.82
CA ARG A 53 5.42 51.63 11.07
C ARG A 53 4.66 52.93 11.34
N ARG A 54 3.35 52.84 11.51
CA ARG A 54 2.57 53.82 12.28
C ARG A 54 1.70 53.08 13.28
N SER A 55 1.74 53.65 14.47
CA SER A 55 1.21 53.28 15.77
C SER A 55 -0.31 53.54 15.92
N MET A 56 -0.99 52.64 16.65
CA MET A 56 -1.93 52.79 17.80
C MET A 56 -2.80 54.07 17.94
N PRO A 57 -3.95 54.06 18.68
CA PRO A 57 -4.25 53.20 19.85
C PRO A 57 -5.70 52.69 20.01
N LEU A 58 -5.81 51.80 21.00
CA LEU A 58 -7.00 51.30 21.68
C LEU A 58 -7.77 52.41 22.39
N SER A 59 -9.10 52.31 22.42
CA SER A 59 -9.94 52.92 23.45
C SER A 59 -10.83 51.85 24.09
N THR A 60 -10.83 51.86 25.41
CA THR A 60 -11.59 51.03 26.34
C THR A 60 -12.70 51.86 26.97
N GLU A 61 -13.93 51.36 26.99
CA GLU A 61 -15.04 51.71 27.90
C GLU A 61 -16.25 50.86 27.46
N SER A 62 -17.13 50.29 28.28
CA SER A 62 -17.49 50.56 29.66
C SER A 62 -18.16 49.33 30.31
N ILE A 63 -17.97 49.22 31.62
CA ILE A 63 -18.68 48.33 32.54
C ILE A 63 -19.91 49.08 33.07
N ARG A 64 -21.11 48.49 32.95
CA ARG A 64 -22.27 48.75 33.84
C ARG A 64 -23.04 47.43 33.98
N SER A 65 -22.96 46.73 35.12
CA SER A 65 -23.70 46.97 36.37
C SER A 65 -25.20 47.14 36.16
N ARG A 66 -25.95 46.12 36.59
CA ARG A 66 -27.18 46.18 37.41
C ARG A 66 -27.83 44.80 37.40
N TYR A 67 -27.98 44.16 38.55
CA TYR A 67 -29.25 43.54 38.96
C TYR A 67 -29.08 43.06 40.42
N SER A 68 -29.77 43.74 41.33
CA SER A 68 -29.97 43.24 42.69
C SER A 68 -31.41 43.46 43.10
N ARG A 69 -31.95 42.44 43.77
CA ARG A 69 -33.12 42.40 44.65
C ARG A 69 -34.50 42.43 43.97
N ARG A 70 -35.22 41.31 44.11
CA ARG A 70 -36.25 41.16 45.16
C ARG A 70 -36.60 39.67 45.38
N HIS A 71 -36.57 39.27 46.65
CA HIS A 71 -37.18 38.04 47.19
C HIS A 71 -38.73 38.22 47.17
N VAL A 72 -39.65 37.28 47.36
CA VAL A 72 -39.82 36.09 48.21
C VAL A 72 -41.03 35.34 47.60
N ILE A 73 -41.10 34.00 47.66
CA ILE A 73 -42.23 33.23 48.22
C ILE A 73 -41.92 31.73 48.12
N ALA A 74 -41.66 31.18 49.30
CA ALA A 74 -41.97 29.87 49.83
C ALA A 74 -42.15 28.69 48.87
N ARG A 75 -41.36 27.63 49.11
CA ARG A 75 -41.84 26.25 49.03
C ARG A 75 -41.01 25.31 49.89
N HIS A 76 -41.66 24.79 50.93
CA HIS A 76 -41.24 23.64 51.69
C HIS A 76 -41.01 22.43 50.76
N ARG A 77 -39.86 21.76 50.92
CA ARG A 77 -39.68 20.30 50.93
C ARG A 77 -38.19 19.98 51.11
N LEU A 78 -37.77 19.98 52.37
CA LEU A 78 -36.61 19.21 52.83
C LEU A 78 -36.95 17.71 52.68
N ALA A 79 -35.92 16.89 52.44
CA ALA A 79 -35.93 15.43 52.26
C ALA A 79 -36.12 14.91 50.81
N ALA A 80 -35.12 15.14 49.96
CA ALA A 80 -34.83 14.25 48.81
C ALA A 80 -33.38 14.37 48.29
N THR A 81 -32.42 14.81 49.12
CA THR A 81 -31.03 15.05 48.68
C THR A 81 -30.08 14.03 49.29
N PHE A 82 -30.35 12.73 49.14
CA PHE A 82 -29.38 11.66 49.46
C PHE A 82 -29.54 10.38 48.64
N LEU A 83 -30.23 10.42 47.49
CA LEU A 83 -30.44 9.24 46.64
C LEU A 83 -30.37 9.54 45.13
N CYS A 84 -29.37 10.32 44.70
CA CYS A 84 -29.07 10.51 43.27
C CYS A 84 -27.55 10.49 42.95
N VAL A 85 -26.72 9.97 43.86
CA VAL A 85 -25.28 9.73 43.61
C VAL A 85 -24.98 8.25 43.30
N PHE A 86 -26.00 7.38 43.31
CA PHE A 86 -25.86 5.94 43.03
C PHE A 86 -26.57 5.48 41.73
N ALA A 87 -26.64 6.35 40.71
CA ALA A 87 -27.20 6.02 39.40
C ALA A 87 -26.33 6.49 38.23
N LEU A 88 -25.01 6.65 38.43
CA LEU A 88 -24.05 7.01 37.39
C LEU A 88 -22.77 6.15 37.52
N SER A 89 -22.92 4.84 37.60
CA SER A 89 -21.79 3.89 37.62
C SER A 89 -22.20 2.53 37.05
N ALA A 90 -22.78 2.52 35.86
CA ALA A 90 -22.97 1.29 35.08
C ALA A 90 -23.08 1.62 33.58
N ALA A 91 -22.13 2.39 33.07
CA ALA A 91 -21.76 2.35 31.66
C ALA A 91 -20.31 1.85 31.60
N VAL A 92 -20.09 0.65 32.15
CA VAL A 92 -18.96 -0.17 31.72
C VAL A 92 -19.28 -0.49 30.27
N SER A 93 -18.61 0.21 29.34
CA SER A 93 -18.52 -0.24 27.96
C SER A 93 -18.26 -1.74 27.99
N PRO A 94 -18.98 -2.57 27.23
CA PRO A 94 -18.63 -3.97 27.18
C PRO A 94 -17.17 -3.99 26.72
N ALA A 95 -16.29 -4.47 27.60
CA ALA A 95 -14.97 -4.91 27.18
C ALA A 95 -15.23 -5.76 25.94
N LYS A 96 -14.60 -5.42 24.81
CA LYS A 96 -14.64 -6.24 23.59
C LYS A 96 -14.55 -7.69 24.06
N ALA A 97 -15.63 -8.43 23.86
CA ALA A 97 -15.67 -9.84 24.24
C ALA A 97 -14.37 -10.46 23.75
N VAL A 98 -13.71 -11.24 24.61
CA VAL A 98 -12.58 -12.07 24.23
C VAL A 98 -13.04 -12.81 22.98
N ARG A 99 -12.57 -12.37 21.80
CA ARG A 99 -12.91 -13.02 20.55
C ARG A 99 -12.40 -14.44 20.71
N ALA A 100 -13.28 -15.42 20.53
CA ALA A 100 -12.89 -16.82 20.39
C ALA A 100 -11.71 -16.89 19.41
N GLU A 101 -10.79 -17.86 19.58
CA GLU A 101 -9.66 -18.03 18.67
C GLU A 101 -10.12 -17.83 17.24
N ALA A 102 -9.56 -16.81 16.58
CA ALA A 102 -10.01 -16.40 15.26
C ALA A 102 -9.82 -17.58 14.29
N SER A 103 -10.90 -18.27 13.97
CA SER A 103 -10.94 -19.34 12.97
C SER A 103 -11.70 -18.79 11.75
N GLY A 104 -10.96 -18.44 10.71
CA GLY A 104 -11.51 -18.06 9.40
C GLY A 104 -11.23 -19.13 8.36
N PRO A 105 -11.99 -19.16 7.25
CA PRO A 105 -11.74 -20.09 6.16
C PRO A 105 -10.36 -19.84 5.56
N THR A 106 -9.62 -20.91 5.22
CA THR A 106 -8.44 -20.79 4.37
C THR A 106 -8.84 -20.29 2.98
N PRO A 107 -7.91 -19.73 2.18
CA PRO A 107 -8.24 -19.34 0.80
C PRO A 107 -8.81 -20.52 0.01
N GLU A 108 -8.22 -21.71 0.14
CA GLU A 108 -8.72 -22.92 -0.52
C GLU A 108 -10.14 -23.28 -0.10
N ALA A 109 -10.47 -23.23 1.20
CA ALA A 109 -11.81 -23.52 1.68
C ALA A 109 -12.83 -22.47 1.22
N PHE A 110 -12.43 -21.21 1.07
CA PHE A 110 -13.31 -20.12 0.65
C PHE A 110 -13.56 -20.12 -0.87
N PHE A 111 -12.50 -20.26 -1.66
CA PHE A 111 -12.56 -20.19 -3.12
C PHE A 111 -12.89 -21.55 -3.77
N GLY A 112 -12.70 -22.65 -3.04
CA GLY A 112 -12.93 -24.01 -3.54
C GLY A 112 -11.77 -24.57 -4.36
N PHE A 113 -10.61 -23.89 -4.38
CA PHE A 113 -9.40 -24.32 -5.05
C PHE A 113 -8.17 -23.69 -4.39
N ARG A 114 -7.04 -24.39 -4.44
CA ARG A 114 -5.76 -23.87 -3.93
C ARG A 114 -5.30 -22.65 -4.74
N MET A 115 -4.83 -21.60 -4.06
CA MET A 115 -4.30 -20.42 -4.76
C MET A 115 -3.11 -20.79 -5.64
N GLY A 116 -3.16 -20.38 -6.91
CA GLY A 116 -2.18 -20.74 -7.93
C GLY A 116 -2.33 -22.15 -8.51
N ALA A 117 -3.43 -22.86 -8.24
CA ALA A 117 -3.77 -24.06 -8.98
C ALA A 117 -3.97 -23.73 -10.48
N ASP A 118 -3.53 -24.65 -11.34
CA ASP A 118 -3.74 -24.55 -12.78
C ASP A 118 -5.23 -24.35 -13.09
N ASP A 119 -5.53 -23.49 -14.06
CA ASP A 119 -6.88 -23.22 -14.56
C ASP A 119 -7.88 -22.59 -13.56
N HIS A 120 -7.39 -22.10 -12.42
CA HIS A 120 -8.22 -21.48 -11.39
C HIS A 120 -7.73 -20.08 -11.00
N LEU A 121 -8.63 -19.10 -11.09
CA LEU A 121 -8.38 -17.71 -10.69
C LEU A 121 -9.49 -17.18 -9.79
N ALA A 122 -9.10 -16.59 -8.66
CA ALA A 122 -9.98 -15.76 -7.86
C ALA A 122 -10.23 -14.44 -8.61
N ASP A 123 -11.51 -14.13 -8.82
CA ASP A 123 -11.93 -12.83 -9.37
C ASP A 123 -11.91 -11.75 -8.29
N TRP A 124 -12.01 -10.49 -8.71
CA TRP A 124 -11.93 -9.37 -7.78
C TRP A 124 -13.10 -9.39 -6.79
N ASP A 125 -14.31 -9.67 -7.27
CA ASP A 125 -15.50 -9.72 -6.41
C ASP A 125 -15.36 -10.80 -5.32
N GLY A 126 -14.78 -11.96 -5.64
CA GLY A 126 -14.43 -13.01 -4.70
C GLY A 126 -13.38 -12.58 -3.69
N MET A 127 -12.32 -11.91 -4.15
CA MET A 127 -11.29 -11.35 -3.25
C MET A 127 -11.88 -10.29 -2.31
N VAL A 128 -12.75 -9.41 -2.78
CA VAL A 128 -13.43 -8.42 -1.91
C VAL A 128 -14.24 -9.11 -0.81
N ARG A 129 -15.02 -10.14 -1.17
CA ARG A 129 -15.77 -10.93 -0.16
C ARG A 129 -14.83 -11.63 0.82
N TYR A 130 -13.73 -12.20 0.34
CA TYR A 130 -12.78 -12.92 1.17
C TYR A 130 -12.07 -11.99 2.17
N PHE A 131 -11.58 -10.84 1.72
CA PHE A 131 -10.94 -9.85 2.59
C PHE A 131 -11.92 -9.28 3.63
N THR A 132 -13.18 -9.07 3.24
CA THR A 132 -14.24 -8.66 4.17
C THR A 132 -14.50 -9.74 5.24
N GLU A 133 -14.48 -11.02 4.86
CA GLU A 133 -14.63 -12.11 5.81
C GLU A 133 -13.43 -12.19 6.78
N LEU A 134 -12.20 -12.01 6.29
CA LEU A 134 -11.01 -11.97 7.14
C LEU A 134 -11.05 -10.83 8.16
N ASP A 135 -11.48 -9.62 7.76
CA ASP A 135 -11.70 -8.48 8.66
C ASP A 135 -12.74 -8.82 9.75
N ARG A 136 -13.84 -9.46 9.34
CA ARG A 136 -14.92 -9.84 10.26
C ARG A 136 -14.43 -10.79 11.36
N VAL A 137 -13.59 -11.77 11.02
CA VAL A 137 -13.17 -12.85 11.93
C VAL A 137 -11.85 -12.58 12.65
N SER A 138 -10.96 -11.73 12.10
CA SER A 138 -9.64 -11.46 12.69
C SER A 138 -9.64 -10.18 13.53
N ASP A 139 -8.99 -10.23 14.70
CA ASP A 139 -8.67 -9.06 15.53
C ASP A 139 -7.37 -8.35 15.13
N ARG A 140 -6.65 -8.90 14.14
CA ARG A 140 -5.35 -8.43 13.65
C ARG A 140 -5.44 -7.69 12.32
N MET A 141 -6.62 -7.61 11.71
CA MET A 141 -6.83 -7.06 10.37
C MET A 141 -8.02 -6.11 10.38
N THR A 142 -7.93 -5.05 9.58
CA THR A 142 -9.06 -4.20 9.20
C THR A 142 -9.03 -3.97 7.70
N VAL A 143 -10.18 -3.99 7.02
CA VAL A 143 -10.26 -3.75 5.57
C VAL A 143 -11.16 -2.56 5.30
N GLU A 144 -10.66 -1.61 4.51
CA GLU A 144 -11.43 -0.45 4.08
C GLU A 144 -11.31 -0.23 2.57
N PRO A 145 -12.42 0.13 1.88
CA PRO A 145 -12.32 0.70 0.54
C PRO A 145 -11.75 2.12 0.66
N VAL A 146 -10.59 2.36 0.07
CA VAL A 146 -9.94 3.68 0.08
C VAL A 146 -10.42 4.59 -1.05
N GLY A 147 -11.10 4.02 -2.04
CA GLY A 147 -11.64 4.72 -3.19
C GLY A 147 -12.29 3.74 -4.16
N GLN A 148 -12.53 4.23 -5.37
CA GLN A 148 -12.97 3.41 -6.50
C GLN A 148 -11.92 3.47 -7.61
N THR A 149 -11.90 2.42 -8.43
CA THR A 149 -11.19 2.37 -9.70
C THR A 149 -11.94 3.13 -10.80
N THR A 150 -11.32 3.22 -11.97
CA THR A 150 -11.88 3.78 -13.20
C THR A 150 -13.21 3.09 -13.55
N GLY A 151 -13.23 1.76 -13.51
CA GLY A 151 -14.38 0.87 -13.68
C GLY A 151 -15.29 0.75 -12.45
N LYS A 152 -15.12 1.63 -11.46
CA LYS A 152 -15.97 1.75 -10.26
C LYS A 152 -15.93 0.56 -9.30
N ARG A 153 -14.93 -0.30 -9.40
CA ARG A 153 -14.66 -1.36 -8.41
C ARG A 153 -14.07 -0.75 -7.14
N PRO A 154 -14.36 -1.33 -5.96
CA PRO A 154 -13.74 -0.87 -4.73
C PRO A 154 -12.23 -1.09 -4.81
N TYR A 155 -11.44 -0.09 -4.41
CA TYR A 155 -10.00 -0.20 -4.23
C TYR A 155 -9.73 -0.46 -2.75
N LEU A 156 -9.25 -1.66 -2.40
CA LEU A 156 -9.13 -2.09 -1.00
C LEU A 156 -7.77 -1.77 -0.40
N LEU A 157 -7.78 -1.41 0.87
CA LEU A 157 -6.62 -1.42 1.76
C LEU A 157 -6.92 -2.34 2.95
N ALA A 158 -6.10 -3.37 3.13
CA ALA A 158 -6.07 -4.16 4.34
C ALA A 158 -4.92 -3.69 5.25
N THR A 159 -5.23 -3.38 6.50
CA THR A 159 -4.22 -3.03 7.52
C THR A 159 -4.10 -4.18 8.51
N LEU A 160 -2.90 -4.73 8.69
CA LEU A 160 -2.63 -5.85 9.59
C LEU A 160 -1.55 -5.52 10.62
N SER A 161 -1.79 -5.86 11.88
CA SER A 161 -0.82 -5.71 12.98
C SER A 161 -1.29 -6.49 14.23
N SER A 162 -0.62 -6.33 15.36
CA SER A 162 -1.10 -6.90 16.63
C SER A 162 -2.46 -6.31 17.01
N PRO A 163 -3.32 -7.04 17.75
CA PRO A 163 -4.65 -6.55 18.11
C PRO A 163 -4.63 -5.21 18.88
N GLU A 164 -3.61 -5.00 19.72
CA GLU A 164 -3.41 -3.76 20.48
C GLU A 164 -3.07 -2.59 19.54
N THR A 165 -2.31 -2.88 18.47
CA THR A 165 -1.95 -1.89 17.46
C THR A 165 -3.16 -1.55 16.59
N ILE A 166 -3.92 -2.55 16.17
CA ILE A 166 -5.18 -2.35 15.44
C ILE A 166 -6.15 -1.50 16.25
N ALA A 167 -6.26 -1.73 17.56
CA ALA A 167 -7.08 -0.91 18.45
C ALA A 167 -6.59 0.54 18.61
N SER A 168 -5.34 0.84 18.26
CA SER A 168 -4.70 2.16 18.44
C SER A 168 -4.16 2.77 17.15
N LEU A 169 -4.62 2.32 15.97
CA LEU A 169 -4.10 2.74 14.65
C LEU A 169 -4.06 4.26 14.45
N ALA A 170 -5.05 4.99 14.94
CA ALA A 170 -5.08 6.44 14.82
C ALA A 170 -3.87 7.10 15.52
N GLN A 171 -3.46 6.57 16.68
CA GLN A 171 -2.28 7.06 17.41
C GLN A 171 -0.98 6.69 16.68
N VAL A 172 -0.91 5.46 16.14
CA VAL A 172 0.25 5.02 15.33
C VAL A 172 0.42 5.93 14.12
N ARG A 173 -0.66 6.19 13.38
CA ARG A 173 -0.67 7.06 12.21
C ARG A 173 -0.27 8.51 12.55
N ALA A 174 -0.72 9.03 13.69
CA ALA A 174 -0.34 10.36 14.16
C ALA A 174 1.16 10.44 14.50
N ARG A 175 1.73 9.42 15.16
CA ARG A 175 3.17 9.34 15.44
C ARG A 175 4.00 9.27 14.17
N HIS A 176 3.56 8.49 13.18
CA HIS A 176 4.21 8.40 11.87
C HIS A 176 4.25 9.75 11.15
N ARG A 177 3.11 10.45 11.09
CA ARG A 177 3.05 11.80 10.50
C ARG A 177 3.92 12.80 11.23
N ARG A 178 3.97 12.71 12.56
CA ARG A 178 4.86 13.54 13.38
C ARG A 178 6.32 13.26 13.04
N LEU A 179 6.72 12.01 13.00
CA LEU A 179 8.08 11.60 12.64
C LEU A 179 8.48 12.08 11.24
N ALA A 180 7.56 12.02 10.28
CA ALA A 180 7.81 12.40 8.89
C ALA A 180 7.90 13.93 8.63
N ASP A 181 7.52 14.79 9.59
CA ASP A 181 7.55 16.24 9.40
C ASP A 181 8.65 16.92 10.25
N PRO A 182 9.89 17.05 9.73
CA PRO A 182 11.01 17.65 10.46
C PRO A 182 10.81 19.15 10.72
N ARG A 183 9.88 19.83 10.03
CA ARG A 183 9.59 21.26 10.26
C ARG A 183 8.92 21.48 11.61
N THR A 184 8.24 20.45 12.12
CA THR A 184 7.48 20.53 13.36
C THR A 184 8.05 19.64 14.47
N THR A 185 8.91 18.68 14.13
CA THR A 185 9.40 17.63 15.05
C THR A 185 10.90 17.80 15.33
N PRO A 186 11.27 18.23 16.55
CA PRO A 186 12.67 18.32 16.96
C PRO A 186 13.39 16.97 16.91
N GLU A 187 14.69 16.98 16.64
CA GLU A 187 15.52 15.77 16.47
C GLU A 187 15.42 14.78 17.65
N ALA A 188 15.47 15.28 18.89
CA ALA A 188 15.34 14.42 20.09
C ALA A 188 13.97 13.72 20.16
N GLU A 189 12.90 14.39 19.72
CA GLU A 189 11.55 13.80 19.63
C GLU A 189 11.52 12.77 18.49
N ALA A 190 12.09 13.09 17.32
CA ALA A 190 12.15 12.19 16.18
C ALA A 190 12.88 10.87 16.51
N LEU A 191 14.02 10.93 17.21
CA LEU A 191 14.75 9.73 17.66
C LEU A 191 13.92 8.87 18.61
N THR A 192 13.13 9.49 19.48
CA THR A 192 12.22 8.77 20.39
C THR A 192 11.09 8.11 19.62
N LEU A 193 10.45 8.84 18.70
CA LEU A 193 9.39 8.33 17.84
C LEU A 193 9.87 7.17 16.95
N ALA A 194 11.09 7.26 16.41
CA ALA A 194 11.68 6.21 15.58
C ALA A 194 12.00 4.95 16.40
N ARG A 195 12.52 5.10 17.62
CA ARG A 195 12.84 3.97 18.50
C ARG A 195 11.59 3.24 19.00
N ASP A 196 10.57 4.00 19.38
CA ASP A 196 9.37 3.47 20.04
C ASP A 196 8.22 3.19 19.05
N GLY A 197 8.39 3.60 17.80
CA GLY A 197 7.44 3.44 16.70
C GLY A 197 7.41 2.02 16.12
N LYS A 198 6.43 1.78 15.24
CA LYS A 198 6.34 0.56 14.43
C LYS A 198 6.71 0.87 13.00
N VAL A 199 7.40 -0.05 12.34
CA VAL A 199 7.66 0.09 10.91
C VAL A 199 6.34 -0.12 10.15
N VAL A 200 6.04 0.77 9.21
CA VAL A 200 4.92 0.63 8.30
C VAL A 200 5.44 0.11 6.96
N VAL A 201 4.96 -1.07 6.57
CA VAL A 201 5.32 -1.73 5.31
C VAL A 201 4.10 -1.77 4.42
N LEU A 202 4.18 -1.15 3.24
CA LEU A 202 3.17 -1.26 2.20
C LEU A 202 3.59 -2.34 1.19
N ILE A 203 2.68 -3.27 0.92
CA ILE A 203 2.83 -4.29 -0.12
C ILE A 203 1.66 -4.12 -1.10
N GLY A 204 2.02 -3.84 -2.35
CA GLY A 204 1.10 -3.74 -3.47
C GLY A 204 1.27 -4.91 -4.43
N ALA A 205 0.23 -5.24 -5.18
CA ALA A 205 0.26 -6.28 -6.20
C ALA A 205 -0.67 -5.96 -7.37
N GLY A 206 -0.40 -6.56 -8.52
CA GLY A 206 -1.34 -6.56 -9.64
C GLY A 206 -1.56 -5.19 -10.26
N VAL A 207 -0.56 -4.29 -10.22
CA VAL A 207 -0.59 -3.05 -11.01
C VAL A 207 -0.77 -3.39 -12.48
N HIS A 208 0.04 -4.33 -13.00
CA HIS A 208 -0.22 -4.98 -14.28
C HIS A 208 -1.11 -6.21 -14.08
N SER A 209 -2.38 -6.14 -14.50
CA SER A 209 -3.33 -7.22 -14.20
C SER A 209 -3.05 -8.55 -14.90
N THR A 210 -2.23 -8.56 -15.96
CA THR A 210 -1.74 -9.79 -16.60
C THR A 210 -0.72 -10.55 -15.74
N GLU A 211 -0.21 -9.94 -14.68
CA GLU A 211 0.74 -10.52 -13.73
C GLU A 211 0.00 -11.12 -12.52
N ILE A 212 -0.90 -12.06 -12.80
CA ILE A 212 -1.92 -12.56 -11.87
C ILE A 212 -1.38 -13.19 -10.58
N GLY A 213 -0.15 -13.74 -10.58
CA GLY A 213 0.37 -14.55 -9.48
C GLY A 213 0.49 -13.80 -8.16
N SER A 214 0.91 -12.54 -8.18
CA SER A 214 1.05 -11.75 -6.94
C SER A 214 -0.31 -11.47 -6.30
N THR A 215 -1.31 -11.10 -7.11
CA THR A 215 -2.69 -10.88 -6.67
C THR A 215 -3.30 -12.14 -6.05
N GLN A 216 -3.10 -13.32 -6.66
CA GLN A 216 -3.59 -14.58 -6.10
C GLN A 216 -2.90 -14.91 -4.76
N ALA A 217 -1.59 -14.68 -4.66
CA ALA A 217 -0.81 -14.90 -3.44
C ALA A 217 -1.21 -13.98 -2.27
N MET A 218 -1.81 -12.81 -2.55
CA MET A 218 -2.30 -11.91 -1.51
C MET A 218 -3.38 -12.55 -0.62
N ASN A 219 -4.16 -13.48 -1.14
CA ASN A 219 -5.16 -14.21 -0.35
C ASN A 219 -4.50 -15.06 0.75
N GLU A 220 -3.43 -15.77 0.42
CA GLU A 220 -2.65 -16.57 1.37
C GLU A 220 -1.89 -15.70 2.37
N LEU A 221 -1.29 -14.61 1.91
CA LEU A 221 -0.56 -13.68 2.76
C LEU A 221 -1.49 -13.01 3.79
N ALA A 222 -2.65 -12.52 3.34
CA ALA A 222 -3.65 -11.91 4.21
C ALA A 222 -4.16 -12.92 5.24
N TRP A 223 -4.51 -14.14 4.83
CA TRP A 223 -4.95 -15.20 5.76
C TRP A 223 -3.88 -15.52 6.80
N THR A 224 -2.63 -15.72 6.35
CA THR A 224 -1.50 -16.05 7.22
C THR A 224 -1.31 -14.97 8.28
N LEU A 225 -1.21 -13.70 7.87
CA LEU A 225 -1.03 -12.60 8.81
C LEU A 225 -2.26 -12.38 9.71
N ALA A 226 -3.47 -12.60 9.20
CA ALA A 226 -4.69 -12.39 9.97
C ALA A 226 -4.93 -13.48 11.03
N LEU A 227 -4.55 -14.74 10.76
CA LEU A 227 -5.03 -15.89 11.52
C LEU A 227 -3.92 -16.82 12.04
N ASP A 228 -2.73 -16.86 11.42
CA ASP A 228 -1.63 -17.69 11.92
C ASP A 228 -1.10 -17.15 13.27
N ARG A 229 -1.05 -18.03 14.26
CA ARG A 229 -0.57 -17.75 15.63
C ARG A 229 0.86 -18.26 15.85
N SER A 230 1.57 -18.62 14.78
CA SER A 230 2.98 -19.03 14.87
C SER A 230 3.85 -17.91 15.48
N PRO A 231 4.89 -18.25 16.27
CA PRO A 231 5.76 -17.26 16.91
C PRO A 231 6.40 -16.27 15.93
N THR A 232 6.62 -16.69 14.69
CA THR A 232 7.16 -15.84 13.62
C THR A 232 6.17 -14.76 13.21
N VAL A 233 4.92 -15.12 12.89
CA VAL A 233 3.89 -14.16 12.47
C VAL A 233 3.55 -13.21 13.62
N GLU A 234 3.42 -13.72 14.84
CA GLU A 234 3.16 -12.87 16.01
C GLU A 234 4.28 -11.86 16.26
N ARG A 235 5.54 -12.28 16.10
CA ARG A 235 6.68 -11.37 16.22
C ARG A 235 6.66 -10.29 15.13
N ILE A 236 6.33 -10.64 13.88
CA ILE A 236 6.20 -9.65 12.81
C ILE A 236 5.14 -8.60 13.18
N LEU A 237 3.91 -9.04 13.49
CA LEU A 237 2.78 -8.13 13.75
C LEU A 237 2.94 -7.32 15.05
N ARG A 238 3.74 -7.80 15.99
CA ARG A 238 4.12 -7.03 17.20
C ARG A 238 4.97 -5.80 16.87
N HIS A 239 5.73 -5.80 15.78
CA HIS A 239 6.64 -4.71 15.45
C HIS A 239 6.28 -3.95 14.16
N VAL A 240 5.40 -4.52 13.33
CA VAL A 240 5.10 -4.01 12.00
C VAL A 240 3.61 -3.72 11.86
N VAL A 241 3.28 -2.63 11.18
CA VAL A 241 1.98 -2.43 10.54
C VAL A 241 2.13 -2.75 9.06
N VAL A 242 1.45 -3.80 8.61
CA VAL A 242 1.43 -4.20 7.20
C VAL A 242 0.21 -3.57 6.55
N LEU A 243 0.45 -2.82 5.48
CA LEU A 243 -0.57 -2.31 4.58
C LEU A 243 -0.55 -3.18 3.34
N LEU A 244 -1.65 -3.87 3.04
CA LEU A 244 -1.80 -4.68 1.84
C LEU A 244 -2.79 -4.00 0.90
N VAL A 245 -2.33 -3.67 -0.29
CA VAL A 245 -3.19 -3.37 -1.45
C VAL A 245 -3.22 -4.64 -2.29
N PRO A 246 -4.28 -5.47 -2.17
CA PRO A 246 -4.25 -6.82 -2.75
C PRO A 246 -4.30 -6.81 -4.29
N CYS A 247 -4.84 -5.75 -4.88
CA CYS A 247 -4.78 -5.51 -6.32
C CYS A 247 -4.84 -4.00 -6.58
N GLU A 248 -3.81 -3.46 -7.24
CA GLU A 248 -3.74 -2.06 -7.65
C GLU A 248 -4.53 -1.77 -8.93
N ASN A 249 -4.81 -2.80 -9.74
CA ASN A 249 -5.70 -2.71 -10.89
C ASN A 249 -6.81 -3.78 -10.87
N PRO A 250 -7.81 -3.62 -9.97
CA PRO A 250 -8.95 -4.52 -9.86
C PRO A 250 -9.77 -4.69 -11.13
N ASP A 251 -9.91 -3.62 -11.93
CA ASP A 251 -10.69 -3.67 -13.17
C ASP A 251 -10.04 -4.59 -14.18
N GLY A 252 -8.74 -4.43 -14.40
CA GLY A 252 -7.96 -5.30 -15.26
C GLY A 252 -7.92 -6.74 -14.73
N LEU A 253 -7.83 -6.96 -13.40
CA LEU A 253 -7.88 -8.32 -12.85
C LEU A 253 -9.19 -9.00 -13.23
N GLN A 254 -10.32 -8.31 -13.03
CA GLN A 254 -11.62 -8.85 -13.39
C GLN A 254 -11.70 -9.17 -14.89
N GLN A 255 -11.19 -8.27 -15.74
CA GLN A 255 -11.14 -8.48 -17.18
C GLN A 255 -10.31 -9.72 -17.58
N ILE A 256 -9.13 -9.93 -16.96
CA ILE A 256 -8.31 -11.14 -17.20
C ILE A 256 -9.08 -12.40 -16.80
N VAL A 257 -9.73 -12.39 -15.63
CA VAL A 257 -10.47 -13.55 -15.13
C VAL A 257 -11.69 -13.85 -16.01
N ASP A 258 -12.42 -12.82 -16.43
CA ASP A 258 -13.58 -12.97 -17.31
C ASP A 258 -13.17 -13.50 -18.69
N TRP A 259 -12.08 -12.95 -19.27
CA TRP A 259 -11.52 -13.43 -20.54
C TRP A 259 -11.09 -14.89 -20.47
N TYR A 260 -10.34 -15.27 -19.44
CA TYR A 260 -9.93 -16.65 -19.26
C TYR A 260 -11.15 -17.56 -19.16
N ARG A 261 -12.10 -17.26 -18.27
CA ARG A 261 -13.33 -18.03 -18.06
C ARG A 261 -14.18 -18.17 -19.33
N SER A 262 -14.27 -17.13 -20.17
CA SER A 262 -15.04 -17.19 -21.42
C SER A 262 -14.37 -18.02 -22.52
N ASN A 263 -13.05 -18.21 -22.45
CA ASN A 263 -12.27 -18.93 -23.46
C ASN A 263 -11.83 -20.34 -23.00
N ARG A 264 -12.16 -20.76 -21.78
CA ARG A 264 -11.84 -22.12 -21.29
C ARG A 264 -12.37 -23.20 -22.23
N GLY A 265 -11.53 -24.17 -22.56
CA GLY A 265 -11.84 -25.26 -23.48
C GLY A 265 -11.92 -24.86 -24.96
N THR A 266 -11.53 -23.63 -25.31
CA THR A 266 -11.47 -23.16 -26.70
C THR A 266 -10.01 -23.07 -27.17
N PRO A 267 -9.74 -22.92 -28.49
CA PRO A 267 -8.39 -22.67 -28.99
C PRO A 267 -7.73 -21.36 -28.48
N TYR A 268 -8.49 -20.51 -27.77
CA TYR A 268 -8.06 -19.23 -27.25
C TYR A 268 -7.83 -19.23 -25.74
N GLU A 269 -7.91 -20.38 -25.06
CA GLU A 269 -7.80 -20.50 -23.60
C GLU A 269 -6.55 -19.83 -23.02
N ASP A 270 -5.39 -20.03 -23.67
CA ASP A 270 -4.11 -19.43 -23.27
C ASP A 270 -3.79 -18.12 -24.00
N SER A 271 -4.73 -17.59 -24.80
CA SER A 271 -4.49 -16.38 -25.56
C SER A 271 -4.64 -15.13 -24.69
N PRO A 272 -3.84 -14.07 -24.92
CA PRO A 272 -4.04 -12.80 -24.25
C PRO A 272 -5.37 -12.16 -24.69
N PRO A 273 -6.04 -11.41 -23.80
CA PRO A 273 -7.22 -10.65 -24.21
C PRO A 273 -6.84 -9.64 -25.31
N PRO A 274 -7.74 -9.38 -26.28
CA PRO A 274 -7.51 -8.37 -27.31
C PRO A 274 -7.53 -6.94 -26.73
N GLU A 275 -8.13 -6.77 -25.57
CA GLU A 275 -8.21 -5.51 -24.85
C GLU A 275 -7.02 -5.35 -23.90
N LEU A 276 -6.54 -4.11 -23.78
CA LEU A 276 -5.52 -3.77 -22.79
C LEU A 276 -6.15 -3.69 -21.40
N TYR A 277 -5.34 -3.98 -20.37
CA TYR A 277 -5.81 -4.16 -19.00
C TYR A 277 -6.08 -2.88 -18.21
N HIS A 278 -6.08 -1.70 -18.85
CA HIS A 278 -6.47 -0.44 -18.22
C HIS A 278 -7.08 0.52 -19.25
N GLN A 279 -8.23 1.13 -18.93
CA GLN A 279 -9.02 1.93 -19.86
C GLN A 279 -8.27 3.14 -20.44
N TYR A 280 -7.48 3.85 -19.62
CA TYR A 280 -6.79 5.08 -20.04
C TYR A 280 -5.26 4.95 -20.13
N ALA A 281 -4.69 3.91 -19.53
CA ALA A 281 -3.24 3.67 -19.52
C ALA A 281 -2.85 2.53 -20.46
N GLY A 282 -3.81 1.72 -20.91
CA GLY A 282 -3.55 0.57 -21.76
C GLY A 282 -2.84 -0.54 -20.99
N HIS A 283 -1.66 -0.94 -21.46
CA HIS A 283 -0.73 -1.77 -20.69
C HIS A 283 0.16 -0.81 -19.89
N ASP A 284 0.67 -1.08 -18.70
CA ASP A 284 1.61 -0.18 -18.00
C ASP A 284 1.00 1.13 -17.44
N ASN A 285 0.06 0.93 -16.53
CA ASN A 285 -0.31 1.89 -15.50
C ASN A 285 0.81 2.15 -14.46
N ASN A 286 1.88 1.35 -14.41
CA ASN A 286 3.07 1.62 -13.59
C ASN A 286 4.01 2.69 -14.21
N ARG A 287 3.54 3.46 -15.20
CA ARG A 287 4.14 4.73 -15.64
C ARG A 287 3.38 5.96 -15.20
N ASP A 288 2.20 5.81 -14.60
CA ASP A 288 1.39 6.97 -14.23
C ASP A 288 1.89 7.68 -12.97
N ALA A 289 2.68 7.02 -12.11
CA ALA A 289 3.08 7.54 -10.79
C ALA A 289 3.70 8.96 -10.81
N TYR A 290 4.39 9.36 -11.88
CA TYR A 290 4.99 10.69 -11.97
C TYR A 290 3.99 11.80 -12.34
N MET A 291 2.88 11.47 -13.02
CA MET A 291 1.82 12.43 -13.38
C MET A 291 0.61 12.32 -12.47
N ASN A 292 0.39 11.16 -11.85
CA ASN A 292 -0.73 10.84 -10.96
C ASN A 292 -2.09 11.16 -11.60
N THR A 293 -2.31 10.68 -12.83
CA THR A 293 -3.52 11.03 -13.61
C THR A 293 -4.65 10.01 -13.46
N GLN A 294 -4.33 8.76 -13.10
CA GLN A 294 -5.32 7.71 -12.91
C GLN A 294 -5.83 7.69 -11.47
N VAL A 295 -7.09 7.28 -11.28
CA VAL A 295 -7.73 7.27 -9.95
C VAL A 295 -7.11 6.20 -9.03
N GLU A 296 -6.62 5.11 -9.61
CA GLU A 296 -5.88 4.04 -8.93
C GLU A 296 -4.56 4.56 -8.37
N THR A 297 -3.79 5.28 -9.20
CA THR A 297 -2.56 5.96 -8.77
C THR A 297 -2.86 6.99 -7.69
N ALA A 298 -3.94 7.75 -7.82
CA ALA A 298 -4.36 8.71 -6.81
C ALA A 298 -4.71 8.02 -5.47
N ASN A 299 -5.37 6.85 -5.50
CA ASN A 299 -5.65 6.06 -4.31
C ASN A 299 -4.36 5.58 -3.63
N LEU A 300 -3.43 5.01 -4.40
CA LEU A 300 -2.14 4.51 -3.89
C LEU A 300 -1.27 5.64 -3.34
N THR A 301 -1.09 6.72 -4.09
CA THR A 301 -0.27 7.86 -3.67
C THR A 301 -0.85 8.56 -2.43
N ARG A 302 -2.18 8.55 -2.26
CA ARG A 302 -2.82 9.02 -1.03
C ARG A 302 -2.47 8.14 0.18
N ILE A 303 -2.47 6.82 0.02
CA ILE A 303 -2.00 5.88 1.04
C ILE A 303 -0.54 6.19 1.39
N MET A 304 0.33 6.24 0.38
CA MET A 304 1.77 6.39 0.54
C MET A 304 2.15 7.74 1.13
N TYR A 305 1.68 8.85 0.57
CA TYR A 305 2.26 10.17 0.84
C TYR A 305 1.43 11.06 1.75
N ARG A 306 0.26 10.59 2.21
CA ARG A 306 -0.64 11.38 3.06
C ARG A 306 -1.19 10.61 4.23
N ASP A 307 -1.67 9.39 3.97
CA ASP A 307 -2.42 8.65 4.96
C ASP A 307 -1.50 7.85 5.88
N TRP A 308 -0.43 7.24 5.35
CA TRP A 308 0.41 6.32 6.12
C TRP A 308 1.91 6.61 6.13
N LEU A 309 2.50 7.12 5.04
CA LEU A 309 3.94 7.41 4.97
C LEU A 309 4.81 6.17 5.28
N PRO A 310 4.65 5.06 4.53
CA PRO A 310 5.35 3.81 4.81
C PRO A 310 6.87 3.95 4.62
N GLU A 311 7.66 3.34 5.50
CA GLU A 311 9.12 3.26 5.35
C GLU A 311 9.53 2.29 4.25
N VAL A 312 8.74 1.26 4.01
CA VAL A 312 9.00 0.23 3.00
C VAL A 312 7.81 0.12 2.07
N TYR A 313 8.06 0.19 0.77
CA TYR A 313 7.09 -0.14 -0.25
C TYR A 313 7.62 -1.31 -1.10
N LEU A 314 6.80 -2.34 -1.23
CA LEU A 314 7.06 -3.52 -2.05
C LEU A 314 5.96 -3.68 -3.09
N ASP A 315 6.27 -3.37 -4.34
CA ASP A 315 5.40 -3.58 -5.50
C ASP A 315 5.69 -4.96 -6.12
N LEU A 316 4.72 -5.88 -6.02
CA LEU A 316 4.88 -7.26 -6.45
C LEU A 316 4.45 -7.47 -7.90
N HIS A 317 5.47 -7.65 -8.74
CA HIS A 317 5.36 -8.02 -10.15
C HIS A 317 5.56 -9.52 -10.39
N GLN A 318 5.09 -9.99 -11.55
CA GLN A 318 5.37 -11.32 -12.09
C GLN A 318 6.38 -11.23 -13.24
N MET A 319 7.41 -12.06 -13.16
CA MET A 319 8.38 -12.21 -14.23
C MET A 319 7.89 -13.16 -15.32
N GLY A 320 8.34 -12.94 -16.56
CA GLY A 320 8.26 -13.97 -17.60
C GLY A 320 9.14 -15.19 -17.26
N PRO A 321 8.93 -16.34 -17.91
CA PRO A 321 9.54 -17.61 -17.55
C PRO A 321 11.08 -17.65 -17.68
N ALA A 322 11.68 -16.66 -18.35
CA ALA A 322 13.10 -16.70 -18.68
C ALA A 322 14.03 -16.19 -17.57
N ARG A 323 13.65 -15.17 -16.77
CA ARG A 323 14.56 -14.51 -15.80
C ARG A 323 13.83 -13.79 -14.68
N ALA A 324 14.37 -13.89 -13.46
CA ALA A 324 14.01 -13.04 -12.34
C ALA A 324 14.54 -11.62 -12.49
N ARG A 325 13.68 -10.63 -12.23
CA ARG A 325 14.05 -9.23 -12.11
C ARG A 325 13.60 -8.73 -10.74
N ILE A 326 14.57 -8.42 -9.89
CA ILE A 326 14.35 -7.74 -8.62
C ILE A 326 14.89 -6.33 -8.79
N PHE A 327 14.08 -5.33 -8.48
CA PHE A 327 14.48 -3.92 -8.53
C PHE A 327 14.57 -3.40 -7.10
N LEU A 328 15.79 -3.03 -6.67
CA LEU A 328 16.06 -2.48 -5.35
C LEU A 328 16.61 -1.06 -5.51
N PRO A 329 16.03 -0.04 -4.83
CA PRO A 329 16.62 1.29 -4.78
C PRO A 329 18.00 1.25 -4.06
N PRO A 330 18.85 2.29 -4.20
CA PRO A 330 18.50 3.65 -4.60
C PRO A 330 18.26 3.79 -6.10
N TYR A 331 17.22 4.54 -6.46
CA TYR A 331 17.24 5.27 -7.72
C TYR A 331 18.49 6.14 -7.70
N ARG A 332 19.27 6.13 -8.78
CA ARG A 332 20.33 7.14 -8.94
C ARG A 332 19.69 8.51 -8.63
N SER A 333 20.36 9.36 -7.84
CA SER A 333 19.89 10.75 -7.63
C SER A 333 19.43 11.32 -8.97
N PRO A 334 18.28 12.02 -9.02
CA PRO A 334 17.75 12.51 -10.28
C PRO A 334 18.89 13.20 -11.04
N SER A 335 19.18 12.73 -12.25
CA SER A 335 20.24 13.32 -13.07
C SER A 335 19.93 14.77 -13.43
N ASN A 336 18.69 15.21 -13.18
CA ASN A 336 18.25 16.58 -13.29
C ASN A 336 18.54 17.33 -11.98
N PRO A 337 19.48 18.29 -11.98
CA PRO A 337 19.85 19.07 -10.78
C PRO A 337 18.75 20.04 -10.31
N ASN A 338 17.60 20.12 -11.01
CA ASN A 338 16.46 20.98 -10.64
C ASN A 338 15.33 20.25 -9.92
N ILE A 339 15.48 18.95 -9.65
CA ILE A 339 14.53 18.17 -8.84
C ILE A 339 15.21 17.95 -7.49
N ASP A 340 14.88 18.82 -6.52
CA ASP A 340 15.22 18.67 -5.10
C ASP A 340 14.16 17.81 -4.40
#